data_AF-A0A920QG86-F1
#
_entry.id   AF-A0A920QG86-F1
#
_cell.length_a   1.000
_cell.length_b   1.000
_cell.length_c   1.000
_cell.angle_alpha   90.00
_cell.angle_beta   90.00
_cell.angle_gamma   90.00
#
_symmetry.space_group_name_H-M   'P 1'
#
loop_
_entity.id
_entity.type
_entity.pdbx_description
1 polymer ?
#
loop_
_entity_poly.entity_id
_entity_poly.type
_entity_poly.pdbx_seq_one_letter_code
_entity_poly.pdbx_strand_id
1 'polypeptide(L)'
;MLINLLLKHQIEIDLGGADHIINCIGGLKNIYNDYKLTVDAEKQGNNVLIDVNGQQIELSLNLLENLSAYDYSQMFEEHLRLKAGLGKKGWF
;
A
#
# COMPACT_ATOMS: atom_id res chain seq x y z
N MET A 1 2.09 4.68 -7.83
CA MET A 1 2.91 4.60 -6.59
C MET A 1 2.14 3.78 -5.57
N LEU A 2 2.78 2.83 -4.87
CA LEU A 2 2.15 1.84 -3.98
C LEU A 2 1.18 2.47 -2.96
N ILE A 3 1.60 3.55 -2.29
CA ILE A 3 0.77 4.29 -1.32
C ILE A 3 -0.59 4.68 -1.90
N ASN A 4 -0.65 5.13 -3.15
CA ASN A 4 -1.93 5.50 -3.78
C ASN A 4 -2.86 4.29 -3.98
N LEU A 5 -2.30 3.11 -4.26
CA LEU A 5 -3.11 1.89 -4.38
C LEU A 5 -3.68 1.49 -3.01
N LEU A 6 -2.86 1.57 -1.97
CA LEU A 6 -3.29 1.25 -0.60
C LEU A 6 -4.36 2.23 -0.11
N LEU A 7 -4.16 3.54 -0.29
CA LEU A 7 -5.14 4.58 0.05
C LEU A 7 -6.46 4.38 -0.71
N LYS A 8 -6.39 4.12 -2.02
CA LYS A 8 -7.57 3.92 -2.88
C LYS A 8 -8.44 2.76 -2.39
N HIS A 9 -7.80 1.67 -1.97
CA HIS A 9 -8.48 0.46 -1.48
C HIS A 9 -8.67 0.43 0.02
N GLN A 10 -8.36 1.53 0.71
CA GLN A 10 -8.51 1.68 2.16
C GLN A 10 -7.78 0.56 2.93
N ILE A 11 -6.58 0.19 2.47
CA ILE A 11 -5.73 -0.79 3.15
C ILE A 11 -4.97 -0.09 4.26
N GLU A 12 -5.19 -0.52 5.50
CA GLU A 12 -4.43 -0.04 6.65
C GLU A 12 -3.07 -0.74 6.75
N ILE A 13 -2.06 0.02 7.15
CA ILE A 13 -0.75 -0.50 7.54
C ILE A 13 -0.62 -0.24 9.03
N ASP A 14 -0.46 -1.31 9.80
CA ASP A 14 -0.21 -1.25 11.25
C ASP A 14 1.31 -1.20 11.54
N LEU A 15 1.68 -0.97 12.80
CA LEU A 15 3.05 -0.87 13.36
C LEU A 15 3.87 -2.19 13.29
N GLY A 16 3.68 -2.99 12.24
CA GLY A 16 4.47 -4.18 11.97
C GLY A 16 5.68 -3.90 11.09
N GLY A 17 6.68 -4.79 11.15
CA GLY A 17 7.81 -4.78 10.23
C GLY A 17 7.40 -5.09 8.78
N ALA A 18 8.38 -5.17 7.87
CA ALA A 18 8.13 -5.37 6.44
C ALA A 18 7.21 -6.57 6.14
N ASP A 19 7.29 -7.66 6.91
CA ASP A 19 6.40 -8.83 6.75
C ASP A 19 4.91 -8.49 6.92
N HIS A 20 4.57 -7.62 7.88
CA HIS A 20 3.18 -7.18 8.06
C HIS A 20 2.72 -6.31 6.89
N ILE A 21 3.59 -5.42 6.40
CA ILE A 21 3.28 -4.56 5.27
C ILE A 21 3.10 -5.41 4.00
N ILE A 22 3.96 -6.40 3.78
CA ILE A 22 3.84 -7.39 2.72
C ILE A 22 2.48 -8.11 2.79
N ASN A 23 2.05 -8.51 3.99
CA ASN A 23 0.75 -9.17 4.17
C ASN A 23 -0.42 -8.22 3.86
N CYS A 24 -0.36 -6.95 4.28
CA CYS A 24 -1.36 -5.93 3.94
C CYS A 24 -1.45 -5.71 2.43
N ILE A 25 -0.31 -5.58 1.75
CA ILE A 25 -0.22 -5.50 0.28
C ILE A 25 -0.81 -6.76 -0.36
N GLY A 26 -0.56 -7.93 0.25
CA GLY A 26 -1.16 -9.22 -0.12
C GLY A 26 -2.68 -9.22 -0.20
N GLY A 27 -3.36 -8.31 0.50
CA GLY A 27 -4.81 -8.11 0.40
C GLY A 27 -5.28 -7.67 -0.99
N LEU A 28 -4.41 -7.04 -1.80
CA LEU A 28 -4.73 -6.62 -3.17
C LEU A 28 -5.09 -7.79 -4.09
N LYS A 29 -4.65 -9.01 -3.79
CA LYS A 29 -5.05 -10.23 -4.52
C LYS A 29 -6.56 -10.50 -4.51
N ASN A 30 -7.26 -9.98 -3.50
CA ASN A 30 -8.71 -10.13 -3.37
C ASN A 30 -9.47 -9.11 -4.25
N ILE A 31 -8.76 -8.12 -4.80
CA ILE A 31 -9.32 -7.00 -5.58
C ILE A 31 -8.91 -7.13 -7.05
N TYR A 32 -7.68 -7.56 -7.31
CA TYR A 32 -7.08 -7.62 -8.64
C TYR A 32 -6.72 -9.05 -9.01
N ASN A 33 -7.32 -9.56 -10.10
CA ASN A 33 -7.05 -10.92 -10.59
C ASN A 33 -5.64 -11.10 -11.16
N ASP A 34 -5.02 -10.01 -11.63
CA ASP A 34 -3.66 -10.01 -12.16
C ASP A 34 -2.59 -9.78 -11.08
N TYR A 35 -3.00 -9.70 -9.81
CA TYR A 35 -2.09 -9.46 -8.71
C TYR A 35 -1.04 -10.56 -8.57
N LYS A 36 0.23 -10.16 -8.51
CA LYS A 36 1.35 -11.02 -8.13
C LYS A 36 2.29 -10.26 -7.21
N LEU A 37 2.79 -10.98 -6.21
CA LEU A 37 3.83 -10.50 -5.31
C LEU A 37 4.99 -11.48 -5.35
N THR A 38 6.18 -10.97 -5.61
CA THR A 38 7.42 -11.73 -5.55
C THR A 38 8.34 -11.05 -4.55
N VAL A 39 8.84 -11.83 -3.59
CA VAL A 39 9.82 -11.37 -2.60
C VAL A 39 11.06 -12.24 -2.75
N ASP A 40 12.19 -11.62 -3.07
CA ASP A 40 13.48 -12.28 -3.26
C ASP A 40 14.45 -11.82 -2.19
N ALA A 41 14.41 -12.45 -1.02
CA ALA A 41 15.21 -12.05 0.13
C ALA A 41 16.74 -12.13 -0.12
N GLU A 42 17.18 -12.88 -1.12
CA GLU A 42 18.60 -13.02 -1.48
C GLU A 42 19.08 -11.87 -2.38
N LYS A 43 18.16 -11.19 -3.06
CA LYS A 43 18.46 -10.04 -3.92
C LYS A 43 18.73 -8.79 -3.09
N GLN A 44 19.85 -8.13 -3.36
CA GLN A 44 20.13 -6.82 -2.76
C GLN A 44 19.38 -5.70 -3.49
N GLY A 45 18.91 -4.70 -2.74
CA GLY A 45 18.15 -3.57 -3.28
C GLY A 45 16.68 -3.92 -3.50
N ASN A 46 16.19 -3.80 -4.74
CA ASN A 46 14.79 -4.06 -5.10
C ASN A 46 14.47 -5.56 -5.06
N ASN A 47 14.17 -6.06 -3.86
CA ASN A 47 13.81 -7.44 -3.59
C ASN A 47 12.30 -7.68 -3.46
N VAL A 48 11.47 -6.67 -3.62
CA VAL A 48 10.02 -6.80 -3.64
C VAL A 48 9.48 -6.31 -4.98
N LEU A 49 8.75 -7.19 -5.67
CA LEU A 49 8.08 -6.92 -6.93
C LEU A 49 6.58 -7.14 -6.78
N ILE A 50 5.79 -6.14 -7.14
CA ILE A 50 4.33 -6.20 -7.12
C ILE A 50 3.82 -5.92 -8.52
N ASP A 51 3.19 -6.90 -9.15
CA ASP A 51 2.40 -6.71 -10.37
C ASP A 51 0.94 -6.58 -9.98
N VAL A 52 0.29 -5.47 -10.35
CA VAL A 52 -1.10 -5.21 -10.02
C VAL A 52 -1.72 -4.23 -11.02
N ASN A 53 -2.90 -4.55 -11.54
CA ASN A 53 -3.65 -3.69 -12.47
C ASN A 53 -2.82 -3.25 -13.69
N GLY A 54 -2.04 -4.15 -14.27
CA GLY A 54 -1.12 -3.88 -15.38
C GLY A 54 0.07 -2.96 -15.03
N GLN A 55 0.29 -2.66 -13.76
CA GLN A 55 1.42 -1.88 -13.27
C GLN A 55 2.39 -2.79 -12.52
N GLN A 56 3.68 -2.54 -12.69
CA GLN A 56 4.73 -3.18 -11.95
C GLN A 56 5.35 -2.19 -10.97
N ILE A 57 5.52 -2.59 -9.72
CA ILE A 57 6.10 -1.78 -8.65
C ILE A 57 7.27 -2.56 -8.05
N GLU A 58 8.46 -1.96 -8.14
CA GLU A 58 9.68 -2.48 -7.54
C GLU A 58 10.06 -1.64 -6.32
N LEU A 59 10.40 -2.31 -5.22
CA LEU A 59 10.85 -1.69 -3.99
C LEU A 59 11.72 -2.65 -3.18
N SER A 60 12.34 -2.15 -2.11
CA SER A 60 13.14 -2.94 -1.19
C SER A 60 12.39 -3.21 0.11
N LEU A 61 12.65 -4.37 0.73
CA LEU A 61 12.19 -4.69 2.08
C LEU A 61 12.67 -3.62 3.07
N ASN A 62 13.89 -3.11 2.91
CA ASN A 62 14.40 -2.00 3.72
C ASN A 62 13.52 -0.73 3.57
N LEU A 63 13.02 -0.41 2.38
CA LEU A 63 12.07 0.71 2.21
C LEU A 63 10.76 0.44 2.95
N LEU A 64 10.27 -0.80 2.94
CA LEU A 64 9.07 -1.20 3.69
C LEU A 64 9.30 -1.12 5.20
N GLU A 65 10.44 -1.60 5.71
CA GLU A 65 10.78 -1.50 7.14
C GLU A 65 10.89 -0.05 7.61
N ASN A 66 11.39 0.83 6.74
CA ASN A 66 11.47 2.26 7.00
C ASN A 66 10.17 3.01 6.67
N LEU A 67 9.13 2.31 6.18
CA LEU A 67 7.83 2.92 6.02
C LEU A 67 7.23 3.10 7.42
N SER A 68 7.26 4.34 7.90
CA SER A 68 6.63 4.71 9.15
C SER A 68 5.13 4.44 9.06
N ALA A 69 4.66 3.42 9.78
CA ALA A 69 3.23 3.13 9.92
C ALA A 69 2.48 4.35 10.49
N TYR A 70 3.16 5.16 11.32
CA TYR A 70 2.63 6.42 11.81
C TYR A 70 2.41 7.43 10.67
N ASP A 71 3.40 7.66 9.82
CA ASP A 71 3.28 8.61 8.70
C ASP A 71 2.21 8.15 7.71
N TYR A 72 2.17 6.84 7.42
CA TYR A 72 1.11 6.27 6.57
C TYR A 72 -0.28 6.44 7.20
N SER A 73 -0.42 6.17 8.50
CA SER A 73 -1.70 6.30 9.21
C SER A 73 -2.21 7.73 9.18
N GLN A 74 -1.34 8.73 9.34
CA GLN A 74 -1.70 10.15 9.20
C GLN A 74 -2.23 10.44 7.78
N MET A 75 -1.51 10.00 6.74
CA MET A 75 -1.96 10.16 5.35
C MET A 75 -3.28 9.43 5.07
N PHE A 76 -3.48 8.26 5.65
CA PHE A 76 -4.69 7.45 5.52
C PHE A 76 -5.90 8.15 6.14
N GLU A 77 -5.76 8.65 7.37
CA GLU A 77 -6.81 9.43 8.04
C GLU A 77 -7.16 10.70 7.24
N GLU A 78 -6.16 11.43 6.76
CA GLU A 78 -6.39 12.62 5.93
C GLU A 78 -7.12 12.26 4.63
N HIS A 79 -6.73 11.16 3.99
CA HIS A 79 -7.41 10.67 2.79
C HIS A 79 -8.89 10.36 3.06
N LEU A 80 -9.19 9.69 4.18
CA LEU A 80 -10.56 9.41 4.60
C LEU A 80 -11.34 10.70 4.90
N ARG A 81 -10.74 11.66 5.62
CA ARG A 81 -11.35 12.97 5.93
C ARG A 81 -11.68 13.74 4.66
N LEU A 82 -10.75 13.79 3.69
CA LEU A 82 -10.95 14.46 2.41
C LEU A 82 -12.05 13.78 1.58
N LYS A 83 -12.06 12.44 1.52
CA LYS A 83 -13.11 11.68 0.83
C LYS A 83 -14.49 11.94 1.44
N ALA A 84 -14.59 11.97 2.77
CA ALA A 84 -15.82 12.30 3.48
C ALA A 84 -16.26 13.76 3.24
N GLY A 85 -15.33 14.71 3.24
CA GLY A 85 -15.58 16.13 2.95
C GLY A 85 -16.02 16.38 1.51
N LEU A 86 -15.43 15.69 0.54
CA LEU A 86 -15.82 15.73 -0.86
C LEU A 86 -17.18 15.06 -1.11
N GLY A 87 -17.48 13.96 -0.42
CA GLY A 87 -18.80 13.33 -0.44
C GLY A 87 -19.92 14.24 0.11
N LYS A 88 -19.59 15.16 1.03
CA LYS A 88 -20.54 16.18 1.53
C LYS A 88 -20.70 17.38 0.61
N LYS A 89 -19.79 17.60 -0.35
CA LYS A 89 -19.79 18.78 -1.24
C LYS A 89 -20.58 18.57 -2.54
N GLY A 90 -21.55 17.65 -2.52
CA GLY A 90 -22.47 17.38 -3.63
C GLY A 90 -23.87 17.98 -3.46
N TRP A 91 -24.20 18.59 -2.32
CA TRP A 91 -25.52 19.20 -2.06
C TRP A 91 -25.36 20.69 -1.74
N PHE A 92 -25.52 21.53 -2.76
CA PHE A 92 -25.99 22.90 -2.66
C PHE A 92 -26.92 23.18 -3.84
#